data_AF-G4NMN5-F1
#
_entry.id   AF-G4NMN5-F1
#
_cell.length_a   1.000
_cell.length_b   1.000
_cell.length_c   1.000
_cell.angle_alpha   90.00
_cell.angle_beta   90.00
_cell.angle_gamma   90.00
#
_symmetry.space_group_name_H-M   'P 1'
#
loop_
_entity.id
_entity.type
_entity.pdbx_description
1 polymer ?
#
loop_
_entity_poly.entity_id
_entity_poly.type
_entity_poly.pdbx_seq_one_letter_code
_entity_poly.pdbx_strand_id
1 'polypeptide(L)'
;MEEHLRYGRNLAYTLQRMTAWILLAGLAFHVIQFRFVLYPIQVTIQGKTFYAVSFDAARYPSVVQGITGFFIMNVPFAEGGPQITEQFLQEKDRALFASHKSYIFTPEAGKAFLYAVRNALGSLWMAIFYTLFVIAAVFHGFNGVWTFVSRWGIIISSRYLRLCQILCYVGMCVVMAMGISVIWNMYLL
;
A
#
# COMPACT_ATOMS: atom_id res chain seq x y z
N MET A 1 -37.57 -16.81 -16.13
CA MET A 1 -36.09 -16.88 -16.03
C MET A 1 -35.38 -15.74 -16.80
N GLU A 2 -36.09 -14.72 -17.31
CA GLU A 2 -35.46 -13.57 -17.99
C GLU A 2 -35.26 -12.34 -17.10
N GLU A 3 -36.05 -12.16 -16.04
CA GLU A 3 -35.96 -10.99 -15.15
C GLU A 3 -34.63 -10.91 -14.36
N HIS A 4 -34.13 -12.06 -13.88
CA HIS A 4 -32.89 -12.11 -13.09
C HIS A 4 -31.65 -11.64 -13.87
N LEU A 5 -31.62 -11.88 -15.19
CA LEU A 5 -30.51 -11.48 -16.07
C LEU A 5 -30.50 -9.96 -16.34
N ARG A 6 -31.67 -9.30 -16.39
CA ARG A 6 -31.76 -7.83 -16.52
C ARG A 6 -31.29 -7.12 -15.24
N TYR A 7 -31.60 -7.68 -14.06
CA TYR A 7 -31.25 -7.05 -12.78
C TYR A 7 -29.74 -7.10 -12.47
N GLY A 8 -29.10 -8.26 -12.67
CA GLY A 8 -27.67 -8.42 -12.41
C GLY A 8 -26.77 -7.51 -13.26
N ARG A 9 -27.14 -7.27 -14.52
CA ARG A 9 -26.39 -6.37 -15.40
C ARG A 9 -26.51 -4.91 -14.96
N ASN A 10 -27.70 -4.48 -14.52
CA ASN A 10 -27.92 -3.12 -14.02
C ASN A 10 -27.14 -2.88 -12.72
N LEU A 11 -27.05 -3.89 -11.86
CA LEU A 11 -26.25 -3.83 -10.64
C LEU A 11 -24.76 -3.65 -10.94
N ALA A 12 -24.19 -4.41 -11.89
CA ALA A 12 -22.78 -4.28 -12.25
C ALA A 12 -22.41 -2.87 -12.74
N TYR A 13 -23.26 -2.23 -13.54
CA TYR A 13 -23.06 -0.84 -13.97
C TYR A 13 -23.17 0.17 -12.82
N THR A 14 -24.07 -0.06 -11.87
CA THR A 14 -24.18 0.79 -10.68
C THR A 14 -22.96 0.63 -9.76
N LEU A 15 -22.52 -0.61 -9.52
CA LEU A 15 -21.30 -0.91 -8.77
C LEU A 15 -20.05 -0.31 -9.45
N GLN A 16 -19.99 -0.31 -10.77
CA GLN A 16 -18.87 0.30 -11.51
C GLN A 16 -18.78 1.81 -11.27
N ARG A 17 -19.92 2.49 -11.14
CA ARG A 17 -19.99 3.92 -10.81
C ARG A 17 -19.65 4.19 -9.34
N MET A 18 -20.17 3.39 -8.42
CA MET A 18 -19.84 3.52 -7.00
C MET A 18 -18.35 3.29 -6.74
N THR A 19 -17.79 2.24 -7.33
CA THR A 19 -16.35 1.94 -7.21
C THR A 19 -15.48 3.03 -7.84
N ALA A 20 -15.94 3.72 -8.90
CA ALA A 20 -15.22 4.87 -9.45
C ALA A 20 -15.06 6.02 -8.43
N TRP A 21 -16.12 6.34 -7.67
CA TRP A 21 -16.06 7.36 -6.61
C TRP A 21 -15.20 6.94 -5.43
N ILE A 22 -15.31 5.67 -5.01
CA ILE A 22 -14.42 5.09 -3.98
C ILE A 22 -12.97 5.18 -4.46
N LEU A 23 -12.70 4.86 -5.73
CA LEU A 23 -11.37 4.93 -6.30
C LEU A 23 -10.83 6.34 -6.37
N LEU A 24 -11.65 7.32 -6.74
CA LEU A 24 -11.23 8.72 -6.81
C LEU A 24 -10.75 9.21 -5.45
N ALA A 25 -11.57 9.05 -4.41
CA ALA A 25 -11.21 9.46 -3.05
C ALA A 25 -10.06 8.61 -2.49
N GLY A 26 -10.11 7.30 -2.71
CA GLY A 26 -9.13 6.36 -2.20
C GLY A 26 -7.75 6.55 -2.81
N LEU A 27 -7.67 6.82 -4.11
CA LEU A 27 -6.42 7.10 -4.81
C LEU A 27 -5.84 8.45 -4.39
N ALA A 28 -6.67 9.49 -4.25
CA ALA A 28 -6.22 10.78 -3.75
C ALA A 28 -5.59 10.63 -2.35
N PHE A 29 -6.28 9.93 -1.44
CA PHE A 29 -5.75 9.62 -0.11
C PHE A 29 -4.46 8.80 -0.19
N HIS A 30 -4.42 7.74 -0.99
CA HIS A 30 -3.26 6.87 -1.17
C HIS A 30 -2.03 7.66 -1.63
N VAL A 31 -2.20 8.49 -2.66
CA VAL A 31 -1.12 9.34 -3.18
C VAL A 31 -0.69 10.32 -2.10
N ILE A 32 -1.61 11.00 -1.41
CA ILE A 32 -1.22 11.96 -0.38
C ILE A 32 -0.43 11.30 0.75
N GLN A 33 -0.94 10.17 1.24
CA GLN A 33 -0.35 9.43 2.35
C GLN A 33 1.08 8.97 2.04
N PHE A 34 1.31 8.37 0.87
CA PHE A 34 2.64 7.80 0.55
C PHE A 34 3.58 8.78 -0.15
N ARG A 35 3.05 9.77 -0.86
CA ARG A 35 3.88 10.75 -1.59
C ARG A 35 4.29 11.93 -0.73
N PHE A 36 3.45 12.35 0.22
CA PHE A 36 3.71 13.57 1.00
C PHE A 36 3.83 13.30 2.51
N VAL A 37 3.01 12.43 3.10
CA VAL A 37 3.03 12.22 4.57
C VAL A 37 4.11 11.24 5.01
N LEU A 38 4.23 10.10 4.33
CA LEU A 38 5.14 9.02 4.70
C LEU A 38 6.34 8.91 3.75
N TYR A 39 6.68 10.01 3.07
CA TYR A 39 7.82 10.02 2.15
C TYR A 39 9.14 9.90 2.92
N PRO A 40 10.07 9.00 2.52
CA PRO A 40 11.35 8.86 3.21
C PRO A 40 12.19 10.13 3.17
N ILE A 41 12.66 10.55 4.34
CA ILE A 41 13.54 11.73 4.51
C ILE A 41 14.95 11.33 4.12
N GLN A 42 15.60 12.12 3.27
CA GLN A 42 16.98 11.87 2.87
C GLN A 42 17.93 12.65 3.76
N VAL A 43 18.87 11.95 4.39
CA VAL A 43 19.90 12.57 5.24
C VAL A 43 21.29 12.08 4.84
N THR A 44 22.29 12.93 5.03
CA THR A 44 23.69 12.56 4.75
C THR A 44 24.46 12.46 6.06
N ILE A 45 24.86 11.24 6.41
CA ILE A 45 25.62 10.95 7.63
C ILE A 45 26.99 10.44 7.22
N GLN A 46 28.05 11.12 7.68
CA GLN A 46 29.45 10.74 7.41
C GLN A 46 29.75 10.52 5.91
N GLY A 47 29.17 11.35 5.02
CA GLY A 47 29.38 11.26 3.59
C GLY A 47 28.58 10.17 2.86
N LYS A 48 27.69 9.45 3.55
CA LYS A 48 26.77 8.46 2.96
C LYS A 48 25.32 8.93 3.10
N THR A 49 24.52 8.74 2.04
CA THR A 49 23.10 9.08 2.04
C THR A 49 22.30 7.93 2.64
N PHE A 50 21.41 8.27 3.58
CA PHE A 50 20.46 7.36 4.19
C PHE A 50 19.03 7.90 4.04
N TYR A 51 18.08 6.97 4.01
CA TYR A 51 16.66 7.25 3.98
C TYR A 51 16.06 6.92 5.34
N ALA A 52 15.41 7.91 5.96
CA ALA A 52 14.82 7.83 7.28
C ALA A 52 13.29 7.81 7.19
N VAL A 53 12.66 6.92 7.96
CA VAL A 53 11.20 6.75 7.98
C VAL A 53 10.72 6.61 9.42
N SER A 54 9.61 7.26 9.74
CA SER A 54 8.98 7.10 11.06
C SER A 54 8.45 5.67 11.21
N PHE A 55 8.80 5.03 12.32
CA PHE A 55 8.56 3.60 12.51
C PHE A 55 8.19 3.30 13.95
N ASP A 56 7.08 2.60 14.17
CA ASP A 56 6.67 2.15 15.49
C ASP A 56 7.47 0.91 15.91
N ALA A 57 8.57 1.14 16.63
CA ALA A 57 9.48 0.10 17.09
C ALA A 57 8.82 -0.88 18.08
N ALA A 58 7.84 -0.43 18.88
CA ALA A 58 7.19 -1.27 19.88
C ALA A 58 6.36 -2.38 19.24
N ARG A 59 5.79 -2.11 18.05
CA ARG A 59 5.01 -3.08 17.30
C ARG A 59 5.86 -4.13 16.59
N TYR A 60 7.07 -3.78 16.16
CA TYR A 60 7.88 -4.64 15.30
C TYR A 60 9.26 -4.94 15.90
N PRO A 61 9.35 -5.61 17.07
CA PRO A 61 10.60 -5.83 17.78
C PRO A 61 11.62 -6.64 16.96
N SER A 62 11.16 -7.58 16.12
CA SER A 62 12.03 -8.39 15.25
C SER A 62 12.74 -7.58 14.17
N VAL A 63 12.14 -6.48 13.69
CA VAL A 63 12.75 -5.57 12.71
C VAL A 63 13.83 -4.71 13.39
N VAL A 64 13.59 -4.34 14.66
CA VAL A 64 14.48 -3.52 15.48
C VAL A 64 15.72 -4.30 15.92
N GLN A 65 15.57 -5.59 16.25
CA GLN A 65 16.62 -6.42 16.86
C GLN A 65 17.57 -7.10 15.85
N GLY A 66 17.20 -7.21 14.57
CA GLY A 66 17.73 -8.32 13.75
C GLY A 66 18.35 -8.00 12.39
N ILE A 67 18.42 -6.76 11.92
CA ILE A 67 18.85 -6.52 10.52
C ILE A 67 20.19 -5.77 10.45
N THR A 68 21.20 -6.44 9.90
CA THR A 68 22.51 -5.88 9.57
C THR A 68 22.36 -4.73 8.55
N GLY A 69 22.87 -3.54 8.89
CA GLY A 69 22.93 -2.38 7.97
C GLY A 69 21.94 -1.25 8.25
N PHE A 70 21.20 -1.30 9.36
CA PHE A 70 20.27 -0.26 9.79
C PHE A 70 20.73 0.34 11.11
N PHE A 71 20.37 1.60 11.33
CA PHE A 71 20.45 2.22 12.64
C PHE A 71 19.11 2.88 12.96
N ILE A 72 18.87 3.09 14.25
CA ILE A 72 17.60 3.54 14.80
C ILE A 72 17.89 4.74 15.70
N MET A 73 17.00 5.74 15.64
CA MET A 73 17.06 6.95 16.45
C MET A 73 15.84 7.01 17.38
N ASN A 74 16.05 7.50 18.60
CA ASN A 74 15.00 7.72 19.61
C ASN A 74 14.21 6.45 19.96
N VAL A 75 14.90 5.35 20.26
CA VAL A 75 14.31 4.11 20.83
C VAL A 75 15.02 3.78 22.15
N PRO A 76 14.27 3.56 23.26
CA PRO A 76 14.86 3.10 24.51
C PRO A 76 15.39 1.67 24.33
N PHE A 77 16.73 1.56 24.20
CA PHE A 77 17.54 0.34 24.27
C PHE A 77 16.89 -0.94 23.74
N ALA A 78 16.97 -1.17 22.43
CA ALA A 78 16.89 -2.51 21.86
C ALA A 78 18.30 -2.98 21.54
N GLU A 79 18.71 -4.07 22.20
CA GLU A 79 20.03 -4.69 22.13
C GLU A 79 20.40 -5.06 20.69
N GLY A 80 21.54 -4.53 20.20
CA GLY A 80 22.29 -5.15 19.09
C GLY A 80 22.52 -4.33 17.81
N GLY A 81 21.79 -3.23 17.58
CA GLY A 81 22.02 -2.35 16.42
C GLY A 81 22.94 -1.16 16.75
N PRO A 82 23.71 -0.60 15.78
CA PRO A 82 24.36 0.69 15.99
C PRO A 82 23.30 1.75 16.25
N GLN A 83 23.20 2.25 17.48
CA GLN A 83 22.29 3.34 17.82
C GLN A 83 22.96 4.66 17.49
N ILE A 84 22.31 5.46 16.63
CA ILE A 84 22.80 6.79 16.24
C ILE A 84 21.89 7.81 16.91
N THR A 85 22.45 8.54 17.88
CA THR A 85 21.79 9.68 18.53
C THR A 85 21.71 10.86 17.56
N GLU A 86 20.79 11.81 17.79
CA GLU A 86 20.60 13.02 16.96
C GLU A 86 21.91 13.81 16.70
N GLN A 87 22.93 13.59 17.54
CA GLN A 87 24.27 14.17 17.46
C GLN A 87 24.98 13.95 16.12
N PHE A 88 24.72 12.83 15.43
CA PHE A 88 25.35 12.52 14.14
C PHE A 88 24.67 13.17 12.94
N LEU A 89 23.53 13.83 13.14
CA LEU A 89 22.82 14.60 12.12
C LEU A 89 23.37 16.03 12.03
N GLN A 90 23.47 16.54 10.81
CA GLN A 90 23.71 17.95 10.55
C GLN A 90 22.59 18.78 11.16
N GLU A 91 22.91 19.98 11.65
CA GLU A 91 21.94 20.86 12.32
C GLU A 91 20.68 21.13 11.46
N LYS A 92 20.87 21.31 10.14
CA LYS A 92 19.78 21.46 9.17
C LYS A 92 18.84 20.25 9.11
N ASP A 93 19.36 19.04 9.30
CA ASP A 93 18.62 17.79 9.15
C ASP A 93 17.88 17.46 10.46
N ARG A 94 18.36 17.96 11.62
CA ARG A 94 17.70 17.75 12.93
C ARG A 94 16.29 18.33 12.97
N ALA A 95 16.06 19.46 12.32
CA ALA A 95 14.74 20.10 12.27
C ALA A 95 13.67 19.24 11.56
N LEU A 96 14.08 18.25 10.77
CA LEU A 96 13.17 17.35 10.05
C LEU A 96 12.64 16.20 10.93
N PHE A 97 13.26 15.96 12.09
CA PHE A 97 12.91 14.85 12.99
C PHE A 97 12.17 15.34 14.23
N ALA A 98 10.99 14.80 14.46
CA ALA A 98 10.27 15.01 15.71
C ALA A 98 10.89 14.19 16.85
N SER A 99 11.28 14.84 17.95
CA SER A 99 11.96 14.23 19.10
C SER A 99 11.19 13.08 19.77
N HIS A 100 9.86 13.05 19.68
CA HIS A 100 8.99 12.02 20.27
C HIS A 100 8.72 10.83 19.34
N LYS A 101 9.27 10.83 18.12
CA LYS A 101 9.06 9.75 17.15
C LYS A 101 10.34 8.96 16.93
N SER A 102 10.18 7.66 16.78
CA SER A 102 11.27 6.76 16.42
C SER A 102 11.42 6.68 14.90
N TYR A 103 12.67 6.63 14.43
CA TYR A 103 12.99 6.58 13.00
C TYR A 103 13.94 5.42 12.71
N ILE A 104 13.69 4.73 11.60
CA ILE A 104 14.58 3.71 11.04
C ILE A 104 15.32 4.29 9.83
N PHE A 105 16.62 4.02 9.73
CA PHE A 105 17.46 4.51 8.65
C PHE A 105 17.99 3.35 7.80
N THR A 106 17.91 3.53 6.49
CA THR A 106 18.33 2.54 5.51
C THR A 106 19.13 3.18 4.38
N PRO A 107 20.20 2.53 3.87
CA PRO A 107 20.91 3.03 2.70
C PRO A 107 20.09 2.85 1.41
N GLU A 108 19.10 1.96 1.41
CA GLU A 108 18.27 1.66 0.24
C GLU A 108 16.90 2.34 0.30
N ALA A 109 16.59 3.16 -0.71
CA ALA A 109 15.31 3.84 -0.84
C ALA A 109 14.12 2.86 -0.88
N GLY A 110 14.25 1.75 -1.62
CA GLY A 110 13.18 0.76 -1.76
C GLY A 110 12.76 0.16 -0.41
N LYS A 111 13.72 -0.18 0.44
CA LYS A 111 13.45 -0.68 1.80
C LYS A 111 12.77 0.38 2.68
N ALA A 112 13.13 1.66 2.51
CA ALA A 112 12.50 2.76 3.23
C ALA A 112 10.99 2.83 2.92
N PHE A 113 10.62 2.74 1.64
CA PHE A 113 9.21 2.70 1.24
C PHE A 113 8.48 1.48 1.80
N LEU A 114 9.11 0.31 1.81
CA LEU A 114 8.51 -0.89 2.39
C LEU A 114 8.23 -0.73 3.90
N TYR A 115 9.13 -0.10 4.65
CA TYR A 115 8.90 0.19 6.06
C TYR A 115 7.79 1.23 6.27
N ALA A 116 7.72 2.25 5.42
CA ALA A 116 6.61 3.21 5.44
C ALA A 116 5.26 2.52 5.24
N VAL A 117 5.18 1.61 4.28
CA VAL A 117 3.97 0.80 4.00
C VAL A 117 3.63 -0.11 5.17
N ARG A 118 4.62 -0.84 5.72
CA ARG A 118 4.42 -1.72 6.89
C ARG A 118 3.90 -0.94 8.09
N ASN A 119 4.50 0.21 8.38
CA ASN A 119 4.06 1.06 9.50
C ASN A 119 2.63 1.58 9.28
N ALA A 120 2.31 2.03 8.07
CA ALA A 120 0.96 2.52 7.73
C ALA A 120 -0.11 1.43 7.89
N LEU A 121 0.14 0.23 7.37
CA LEU A 121 -0.79 -0.91 7.44
C LEU A 121 -0.90 -1.52 8.82
N GLY A 122 -0.05 -1.12 9.78
CA GLY A 122 -0.25 -1.48 11.17
C GLY A 122 -1.57 -0.92 11.73
N SER A 123 -2.04 0.24 11.29
CA SER A 123 -3.30 0.77 11.81
C SER A 123 -4.50 -0.06 11.33
N LEU A 124 -5.37 -0.50 12.25
CA LEU A 124 -6.59 -1.25 11.93
C LEU A 124 -7.47 -0.51 10.91
N TRP A 125 -7.61 0.81 11.10
CA TRP A 125 -8.38 1.65 10.20
C TRP A 125 -7.77 1.74 8.80
N MET A 126 -6.43 1.77 8.71
CA MET A 126 -5.74 1.71 7.42
C MET A 126 -5.95 0.36 6.75
N ALA A 127 -5.85 -0.76 7.50
CA ALA A 127 -6.07 -2.10 6.96
C ALA A 127 -7.51 -2.28 6.41
N ILE A 128 -8.52 -1.80 7.14
CA ILE A 128 -9.92 -1.82 6.69
C ILE A 128 -10.09 -0.95 5.44
N PHE A 129 -9.58 0.28 5.46
CA PHE A 129 -9.65 1.19 4.33
C PHE A 129 -9.03 0.58 3.07
N TYR A 130 -7.81 0.06 3.16
CA TYR A 130 -7.11 -0.53 2.02
C TYR A 130 -7.77 -1.84 1.55
N THR A 131 -8.42 -2.60 2.44
CA THR A 131 -9.22 -3.76 2.05
C THR A 131 -10.38 -3.35 1.13
N LEU A 132 -11.15 -2.33 1.52
CA LEU A 132 -12.25 -1.81 0.70
C LEU A 132 -11.74 -1.19 -0.61
N PHE A 133 -10.61 -0.49 -0.55
CA PHE A 133 -9.98 0.12 -1.72
C PHE A 133 -9.52 -0.94 -2.73
N VAL A 134 -8.90 -2.04 -2.28
CA VAL A 134 -8.52 -3.18 -3.13
C VAL A 134 -9.74 -3.83 -3.77
N ILE A 135 -10.79 -4.12 -2.99
CA ILE A 135 -12.03 -4.72 -3.53
C ILE A 135 -12.61 -3.82 -4.63
N ALA A 136 -12.69 -2.51 -4.37
CA ALA A 136 -13.19 -1.54 -5.34
C ALA A 136 -12.30 -1.46 -6.60
N ALA A 137 -10.97 -1.42 -6.43
CA ALA A 137 -10.00 -1.34 -7.53
C ALA A 137 -10.04 -2.55 -8.45
N VAL A 138 -10.05 -3.75 -7.86
CA VAL A 138 -10.05 -5.01 -8.60
C VAL A 138 -11.38 -5.18 -9.32
N PHE A 139 -12.51 -4.89 -8.66
CA PHE A 139 -13.82 -4.90 -9.32
C PHE A 139 -13.87 -3.91 -10.50
N HIS A 140 -13.51 -2.64 -10.26
CA HIS A 140 -13.57 -1.59 -11.28
C HIS A 140 -12.65 -1.88 -12.47
N GLY A 141 -11.43 -2.34 -12.20
CA GLY A 141 -10.44 -2.68 -13.22
C GLY A 141 -10.90 -3.82 -14.12
N PHE A 142 -11.21 -4.98 -13.55
CA PHE A 142 -11.59 -6.16 -14.36
C PHE A 142 -12.97 -6.01 -15.02
N ASN A 143 -13.96 -5.45 -14.32
CA ASN A 143 -15.26 -5.17 -14.93
C ASN A 143 -15.13 -4.09 -16.02
N GLY A 144 -14.27 -3.08 -15.81
CA GLY A 144 -13.90 -2.07 -16.79
C GLY A 144 -13.32 -2.67 -18.06
N VAL A 145 -12.28 -3.52 -17.95
CA VAL A 145 -11.65 -4.20 -19.09
C VAL A 145 -12.67 -5.03 -19.87
N TRP A 146 -13.49 -5.82 -19.18
CA TRP A 146 -14.57 -6.58 -19.82
C TRP A 146 -15.56 -5.69 -20.58
N THR A 147 -16.04 -4.62 -19.94
CA THR A 147 -16.97 -3.67 -20.58
C THR A 147 -16.35 -2.95 -21.77
N PHE A 148 -15.07 -2.58 -21.68
CA PHE A 148 -14.33 -1.93 -22.76
C PHE A 148 -14.22 -2.87 -23.97
N VAL A 149 -13.71 -4.08 -23.78
CA VAL A 149 -13.54 -5.08 -24.85
C VAL A 149 -14.87 -5.43 -25.53
N SER A 150 -15.93 -5.61 -24.74
CA SER A 150 -17.26 -5.98 -25.25
C SER A 150 -17.98 -4.84 -25.96
N ARG A 151 -17.90 -3.60 -25.45
CA ARG A 151 -18.64 -2.44 -25.99
C ARG A 151 -17.96 -1.82 -27.21
N TRP A 152 -16.64 -1.82 -27.25
CA TRP A 152 -15.86 -1.24 -28.35
C TRP A 152 -15.65 -2.23 -29.49
N GLY A 153 -16.16 -3.45 -29.37
CA GLY A 153 -16.07 -4.45 -30.42
C GLY A 153 -14.66 -4.96 -30.67
N ILE A 154 -13.75 -4.85 -29.68
CA ILE A 154 -12.37 -5.37 -29.79
C ILE A 154 -12.41 -6.88 -30.04
N ILE A 155 -13.31 -7.58 -29.34
CA ILE A 155 -13.61 -8.99 -29.58
C ILE A 155 -15.04 -9.12 -30.07
N ILE A 156 -15.20 -9.50 -31.34
CA ILE A 156 -16.50 -9.65 -32.01
C ILE A 156 -17.07 -11.07 -31.81
N SER A 157 -16.20 -12.08 -31.77
CA SER A 157 -16.61 -13.48 -31.66
C SER A 157 -17.14 -13.80 -30.26
N SER A 158 -18.34 -14.38 -30.18
CA SER A 158 -19.01 -14.71 -28.91
C SER A 158 -18.23 -15.72 -28.06
N ARG A 159 -17.45 -16.62 -28.67
CA ARG A 159 -16.64 -17.61 -27.95
C ARG A 159 -15.50 -16.93 -27.18
N TYR A 160 -14.75 -16.07 -27.85
CA TYR A 160 -13.65 -15.33 -27.25
C TYR A 160 -14.13 -14.27 -26.25
N LEU A 161 -15.33 -13.72 -26.48
CA LEU A 161 -15.95 -12.80 -25.54
C LEU A 161 -16.30 -13.53 -24.22
N ARG A 162 -16.92 -14.71 -24.28
CA ARG A 162 -17.17 -15.52 -23.06
C ARG A 162 -15.88 -15.90 -22.33
N LEU A 163 -14.83 -16.26 -23.06
CA LEU A 163 -13.53 -16.55 -22.47
C LEU A 163 -12.95 -15.31 -21.76
N CYS A 164 -12.99 -14.14 -22.40
CA CYS A 164 -12.54 -12.88 -21.82
C CYS A 164 -13.29 -12.57 -20.51
N GLN A 165 -14.60 -12.79 -20.46
CA GLN A 165 -15.40 -12.62 -19.25
C GLN A 165 -14.92 -13.53 -18.11
N ILE A 166 -14.71 -14.82 -18.39
CA ILE A 166 -14.23 -15.80 -17.42
C ILE A 166 -12.86 -15.39 -16.89
N LEU A 167 -11.94 -15.01 -17.78
CA LEU A 167 -10.60 -14.55 -17.39
C LEU A 167 -10.67 -13.31 -16.50
N CYS A 168 -11.55 -12.35 -16.80
CA CYS A 168 -11.74 -11.17 -15.96
C CYS A 168 -12.26 -11.53 -14.56
N TYR A 169 -13.20 -12.46 -14.45
CA TYR A 169 -13.73 -12.88 -13.14
C TYR A 169 -12.72 -13.71 -12.34
N VAL A 170 -12.01 -14.63 -12.98
CA VAL A 170 -10.94 -15.40 -12.33
C VAL A 170 -9.84 -14.45 -11.85
N GLY A 171 -9.40 -13.52 -12.71
CA GLY A 171 -8.42 -12.49 -12.34
C GLY A 171 -8.90 -11.62 -11.17
N MET A 172 -10.17 -11.24 -11.17
CA MET A 172 -10.78 -10.48 -10.06
C MET A 172 -10.69 -11.25 -8.74
N CYS A 173 -11.04 -12.53 -8.72
CA CYS A 173 -10.95 -13.34 -7.50
C CYS A 173 -9.50 -13.52 -7.02
N VAL A 174 -8.57 -13.83 -7.92
CA VAL A 174 -7.16 -14.07 -7.58
C VAL A 174 -6.51 -12.81 -7.04
N VAL A 175 -6.61 -11.69 -7.76
CA VAL A 175 -5.97 -10.43 -7.35
C VAL A 175 -6.58 -9.88 -6.06
N MET A 176 -7.90 -10.02 -5.88
CA MET A 176 -8.56 -9.65 -4.64
C MET A 176 -8.06 -10.48 -3.46
N ALA A 177 -7.97 -11.80 -3.60
CA ALA A 177 -7.45 -12.68 -2.55
C ALA A 177 -6.00 -12.35 -2.18
N MET A 178 -5.14 -12.14 -3.18
CA MET A 178 -3.73 -11.76 -2.97
C MET A 178 -3.63 -10.41 -2.24
N GLY A 179 -4.35 -9.38 -2.70
CA GLY A 179 -4.27 -8.04 -2.11
C GLY A 179 -4.76 -8.00 -0.67
N ILE A 180 -5.89 -8.66 -0.38
CA ILE A 180 -6.43 -8.78 0.98
C ILE A 180 -5.47 -9.56 1.87
N SER A 181 -4.91 -10.68 1.38
CA SER A 181 -3.95 -11.49 2.14
C SER A 181 -2.74 -10.66 2.58
N VAL A 182 -2.15 -9.85 1.68
CA VAL A 182 -1.00 -9.00 2.02
C VAL A 182 -1.35 -7.97 3.09
N ILE A 183 -2.51 -7.30 2.98
CA ILE A 183 -2.93 -6.29 3.96
C ILE A 183 -3.06 -6.89 5.35
N TRP A 184 -3.79 -8.01 5.47
CA TRP A 184 -4.05 -8.61 6.78
C TRP A 184 -2.83 -9.31 7.35
N ASN A 185 -1.98 -9.90 6.51
CA ASN A 185 -0.71 -10.47 6.97
C ASN A 185 0.19 -9.37 7.56
N MET A 186 0.25 -8.19 6.93
CA MET A 186 1.04 -7.06 7.44
C MET A 186 0.44 -6.43 8.70
N TYR A 187 -0.89 -6.49 8.87
CA TYR A 187 -1.55 -5.97 10.08
C TYR A 187 -1.34 -6.90 11.29
N LEU A 188 -1.35 -8.22 11.07
CA LEU A 188 -1.26 -9.25 12.12
C LEU A 188 0.19 -9.56 12.55
N LEU A 189 1.16 -9.35 11.67
CA LEU A 189 2.62 -9.49 11.92
C LEU A 189 3.28 -8.17 12.33
#